data_AF-A0A960XYN9-F1
#
_entry.id   AF-A0A960XYN9-F1
#
_cell.length_a   1.000
_cell.length_b   1.000
_cell.length_c   1.000
_cell.angle_alpha   90.00
_cell.angle_beta   90.00
_cell.angle_gamma   90.00
#
_symmetry.space_group_name_H-M   'P 1'
#
loop_
_entity.id
_entity.type
_entity.pdbx_description
1 polymer ?
#
loop_
_entity_poly.entity_id
_entity_poly.type
_entity_poly.pdbx_seq_one_letter_code
_entity_poly.pdbx_strand_id
1 'polypeptide(L)' 'MKPELVLIGAGGHARAVTDVIELEDRFRILGFLDTKLPPDTLVLGYPVLGGDDLIAEY' A
#
# COMPACT_ATOMS: atom_id res chain seq x y z
N MET A 1 -5.54 13.11 -13.56
CA MET A 1 -5.91 12.13 -12.51
C MET A 1 -4.69 11.27 -12.26
N LYS A 2 -4.29 11.04 -11.01
CA LYS A 2 -3.10 10.22 -10.71
C LYS A 2 -3.46 8.73 -10.83
N PRO A 3 -2.60 7.89 -11.43
CA PRO A 3 -2.77 6.44 -11.38
C PRO A 3 -2.83 5.96 -9.93
N GLU A 4 -3.72 5.01 -9.69
CA GLU A 4 -3.88 4.36 -8.40
C GLU A 4 -2.79 3.30 -8.21
N LEU A 5 -2.32 3.15 -6.97
CA LEU A 5 -1.23 2.26 -6.63
C LEU A 5 -1.57 1.47 -5.36
N VAL A 6 -1.42 0.16 -5.43
CA VAL A 6 -1.48 -0.75 -4.28
C VAL A 6 -0.07 -1.26 -4.02
N LEU A 7 0.35 -1.25 -2.76
CA LEU A 7 1.69 -1.68 -2.35
C LEU A 7 1.62 -3.08 -1.73
N ILE A 8 2.52 -3.98 -2.14
CA ILE A 8 2.60 -5.34 -1.56
C ILE A 8 3.65 -5.34 -0.45
N GLY A 9 3.23 -5.74 0.74
CA GLY A 9 4.02 -5.78 1.96
C GLY A 9 4.05 -4.44 2.69
N ALA A 10 3.67 -4.47 3.98
CA ALA A 10 3.60 -3.32 4.87
C ALA A 10 4.69 -3.35 5.96
N GLY A 11 5.83 -3.98 5.64
CA GLY A 11 7.00 -4.12 6.54
C GLY A 11 7.96 -2.93 6.53
N GLY A 12 9.13 -3.07 7.15
CA GLY A 12 10.08 -1.95 7.32
C GLY A 12 10.54 -1.25 6.03
N HIS A 13 10.62 -1.97 4.91
CA HIS A 13 10.97 -1.40 3.60
C HIS A 13 9.85 -0.52 3.01
N ALA A 14 8.59 -0.79 3.38
CA ALA A 14 7.42 -0.08 2.86
C ALA A 14 7.49 1.42 3.15
N ARG A 15 8.11 1.82 4.28
CA ARG A 15 8.30 3.23 4.63
C ARG A 15 9.10 4.00 3.60
N ALA A 16 10.30 3.52 3.26
CA ALA A 16 11.15 4.22 2.29
C ALA A 16 10.49 4.30 0.91
N VAL A 17 9.76 3.26 0.51
CA VAL A 17 9.00 3.24 -0.76
C VAL A 17 7.84 4.24 -0.73
N THR A 18 7.07 4.27 0.37
CA THR A 18 5.95 5.20 0.56
C THR A 18 6.44 6.65 0.55
N ASP A 19 7.50 6.95 1.29
CA ASP A 19 8.10 8.29 1.37
C ASP A 19 8.49 8.80 -0.05
N VAL A 20 9.11 7.95 -0.88
CA VAL A 20 9.49 8.33 -2.26
C VAL A 20 8.26 8.52 -3.16
N ILE A 21 7.26 7.65 -3.06
CA ILE A 21 6.03 7.76 -3.87
C ILE A 21 5.25 9.03 -3.54
N GLU A 22 5.15 9.38 -2.25
CA GLU A 22 4.51 10.61 -1.80
C GLU A 22 5.27 11.84 -2.27
N LEU A 23 6.61 11.84 -2.16
CA LEU A 23 7.47 12.94 -2.63
C LEU A 23 7.42 13.13 -4.14
N GLU A 24 7.33 12.04 -4.91
CA GLU A 24 7.18 12.12 -6.36
C GLU A 24 5.83 12.72 -6.79
N ASP A 25 4.80 12.63 -5.93
CA ASP A 25 3.44 13.14 -6.16
C ASP A 25 2.78 12.63 -7.45
N ARG A 26 3.21 11.47 -7.96
CA ARG A 26 2.77 10.91 -9.25
C ARG A 26 1.63 9.92 -9.13
N PHE A 27 1.45 9.30 -7.97
CA PHE A 27 0.50 8.21 -7.75
C PHE A 27 -0.46 8.54 -6.61
N ARG A 28 -1.61 7.86 -6.58
CA ARG A 28 -2.50 7.82 -5.43
C ARG A 28 -2.39 6.44 -4.79
N ILE A 29 -1.82 6.37 -3.59
CA ILE A 29 -1.75 5.12 -2.83
C ILE A 29 -3.15 4.78 -2.30
N LEU A 30 -3.65 3.60 -2.63
CA LEU A 30 -4.92 3.08 -2.12
C LEU A 30 -4.76 2.36 -0.78
N GLY A 31 -3.64 1.67 -0.59
CA GLY A 31 -3.37 0.86 0.57
C GLY A 31 -2.30 -0.20 0.34
N PHE A 32 -2.18 -1.09 1.32
CA PHE A 32 -1.26 -2.21 1.30
C PHE A 32 -1.98 -3.55 1.14
N LEU A 33 -1.38 -4.50 0.45
CA LEU A 33 -1.67 -5.92 0.62
C LEU A 33 -0.61 -6.52 1.54
N ASP A 34 -1.02 -7.16 2.63
CA ASP A 34 -0.10 -7.80 3.56
C ASP A 34 -0.77 -9.03 4.20
N THR A 35 -0.16 -10.20 4.01
CA THR A 35 -0.70 -11.48 4.51
C THR A 35 -0.57 -11.66 6.03
N LYS A 36 0.15 -10.78 6.72
CA LYS A 36 0.41 -10.86 8.17
C LYS A 36 -0.38 -9.83 8.96
N LEU A 37 -0.88 -8.78 8.31
CA LEU A 37 -1.68 -7.74 8.94
C LEU A 37 -3.16 -7.93 8.59
N PRO A 38 -4.08 -7.71 9.55
CA PRO A 38 -5.50 -7.77 9.24
C PRO A 38 -5.92 -6.58 8.36
N PRO A 39 -6.98 -6.73 7.53
CA PRO A 39 -7.60 -5.60 6.83
C PRO A 39 -7.94 -4.44 7.76
N ASP A 40 -7.99 -3.22 7.20
CA ASP A 40 -8.20 -1.95 7.89
C ASP A 40 -7.09 -1.53 8.88
N THR A 41 -6.04 -2.35 9.05
CA THR A 41 -4.85 -1.92 9.80
C THR A 41 -4.22 -0.72 9.10
N LEU A 42 -4.01 0.37 9.83
CA LEU A 42 -3.35 1.55 9.30
C LEU A 42 -1.83 1.40 9.39
N VAL A 43 -1.18 1.43 8.23
CA VAL A 43 0.29 1.46 8.10
C VAL A 43 0.66 2.73 7.36
N LEU A 44 1.49 3.58 7.99
CA LEU A 44 1.91 4.87 7.43
C LEU A 44 0.74 5.78 6.99
N GLY A 45 -0.43 5.61 7.61
CA GLY A 45 -1.64 6.36 7.27
C GLY A 45 -2.53 5.73 6.19
N TYR A 46 -2.12 4.61 5.58
CA TYR A 46 -2.90 3.88 4.57
C TYR A 46 -3.42 2.55 5.12
N PRO A 47 -4.62 2.10 4.69
CA PRO A 47 -5.19 0.85 5.16
C PRO A 47 -4.50 -0.36 4.51
N VAL A 48 -4.44 -1.46 5.25
CA VAL A 48 -4.27 -2.80 4.67
C VAL A 48 -5.60 -3.22 4.05
N LEU A 49 -5.60 -3.52 2.75
CA LEU A 49 -6.78 -3.87 1.96
C LEU A 49 -7.09 -5.37 2.04
N GLY A 50 -6.10 -6.20 2.31
CA GLY A 50 -6.20 -7.66 2.36
C GLY A 50 -4.85 -8.34 2.16
N GLY A 51 -4.87 -9.62 1.79
CA GLY A 51 -3.68 -10.41 1.49
C GLY A 51 -3.34 -10.47 0.00
N ASP A 52 -2.33 -11.28 -0.34
CA ASP A 52 -1.87 -11.49 -1.71
C ASP A 52 -2.93 -12.16 -2.61
N ASP A 53 -3.96 -12.76 -2.03
CA ASP A 53 -5.11 -13.33 -2.74
C ASP A 53 -5.89 -12.27 -3.55
N LEU A 54 -5.79 -11.00 -3.17
CA LEU A 54 -6.43 -9.89 -3.88
C LEU A 54 -5.59 -9.33 -5.04
N ILE A 55 -4.37 -9.81 -5.30
CA ILE A 55 -3.50 -9.27 -6.35
C ILE A 55 -4.16 -9.30 -7.74
N ALA A 56 -5.01 -10.30 -8.02
CA ALA A 56 -5.69 -10.40 -9.31
C ALA A 56 -6.90 -9.44 -9.44
N GLU A 57 -7.34 -8.82 -8.34
CA GLU A 57 -8.49 -7.92 -8.29
C GLU A 57 -8.11 -6.43 -8.40
N TYR A 58 -6.83 -6.10 -8.26
CA TYR A 58 -6.26 -4.75 -8.40
C TYR A 58 -5.39 -4.63 -9.65
#